data_AF-A0A7Y5QHH8-F1
#
_entry.id   AF-A0A7Y5QHH8-F1
#
_cell.length_a   1.000
_cell.length_b   1.000
_cell.length_c   1.000
_cell.angle_alpha   90.00
_cell.angle_beta   90.00
_cell.angle_gamma   90.00
#
_symmetry.space_group_name_H-M   'P 1'
#
loop_
_entity.id
_entity.type
_entity.pdbx_description
1 polymer ?
#
loop_
_entity_poly.entity_id
_entity_poly.type
_entity_poly.pdbx_seq_one_letter_code
_entity_poly.pdbx_strand_id
1 'polypeptide(L)'
;MAIYRVLRPLSGRGRIDRGELTRLDWLPEANIAILLRVGAIARVSPPALDALPGWEMVAVLLAPLGITDGEQLVEAVFDRLAEVVEGTGADEMDVRRWQGDMIALMRGKQNKGCGCRPA
;
A
#
# COMPACT_ATOMS: atom_id res chain seq x y z
N MET A 1 3.13 -10.08 -1.92
CA MET A 1 4.52 -9.98 -2.47
C MET A 1 4.98 -8.57 -2.18
N ALA A 2 6.25 -8.32 -1.86
CA ALA A 2 6.65 -7.01 -1.36
C ALA A 2 6.30 -5.85 -2.31
N ILE A 3 5.59 -4.85 -1.78
CA ILE A 3 5.28 -3.60 -2.47
C ILE A 3 6.41 -2.61 -2.24
N TYR A 4 6.85 -1.95 -3.31
CA TYR A 4 7.88 -0.91 -3.25
C TYR A 4 7.31 0.43 -3.65
N ARG A 5 7.76 1.47 -2.95
CA ARG A 5 7.54 2.86 -3.33
C ARG A 5 8.74 3.35 -4.13
N VAL A 6 8.47 3.98 -5.26
CA VAL A 6 9.49 4.61 -6.08
C VAL A 6 9.89 5.97 -5.49
N LEU A 7 11.15 6.14 -5.14
CA LEU A 7 11.71 7.39 -4.60
C LEU A 7 12.39 8.23 -5.69
N ARG A 8 12.87 7.57 -6.75
CA ARG A 8 13.45 8.20 -7.94
C ARG A 8 12.84 7.55 -9.19
N PRO A 9 12.47 8.32 -10.22
CA PRO A 9 11.83 7.78 -11.41
C PRO A 9 12.63 6.59 -11.98
N LEU A 10 11.92 5.51 -12.29
CA LEU A 10 12.52 4.32 -12.89
C LEU A 10 12.13 4.26 -14.37
N SER A 11 13.13 4.09 -15.22
CA SER A 11 12.97 3.82 -16.65
C SER A 11 13.16 2.31 -16.86
N GLY A 12 12.06 1.58 -17.06
CA GLY A 12 12.05 0.13 -17.27
C GLY A 12 11.00 -0.28 -18.31
N ARG A 13 10.09 -1.21 -17.96
CA ARG A 13 8.92 -1.59 -18.78
C ARG A 13 7.89 -0.47 -19.03
N GLY A 14 8.20 0.72 -18.55
CA GLY A 14 7.41 1.93 -18.53
C GLY A 14 8.15 2.94 -17.67
N ARG A 15 7.72 4.19 -17.74
CA ARG A 15 8.16 5.20 -16.79
C ARG A 15 7.33 5.00 -15.51
N ILE A 16 8.00 4.68 -14.41
CA ILE A 16 7.38 4.63 -13.09
C ILE A 16 7.81 5.89 -12.35
N ASP A 17 6.86 6.74 -12.03
CA ASP A 17 7.15 8.06 -11.48
C ASP A 17 7.40 8.01 -9.97
N ARG A 18 8.05 9.07 -9.47
CA ARG A 18 8.32 9.21 -8.04
C ARG A 18 7.02 9.23 -7.25
N GLY A 19 6.97 8.45 -6.17
CA GLY A 19 5.83 8.32 -5.28
C GLY A 19 4.87 7.19 -5.65
N GLU A 20 5.03 6.58 -6.82
CA GLU A 20 4.21 5.43 -7.23
C GLU A 20 4.54 4.19 -6.41
N LEU A 21 3.51 3.37 -6.19
CA LEU A 21 3.62 2.04 -5.61
C LEU A 21 3.69 1.05 -6.76
N THR A 22 4.68 0.17 -6.73
CA THR A 22 4.88 -0.80 -7.78
C THR A 22 5.39 -2.13 -7.23
N ARG A 23 5.12 -3.18 -7.99
CA ARG A 23 5.76 -4.47 -7.82
C ARG A 23 6.95 -4.54 -8.76
N LEU A 24 8.06 -5.08 -8.26
CA LEU A 24 9.29 -5.28 -9.00
C LEU A 24 9.59 -6.77 -9.21
N ASP A 25 8.53 -7.59 -9.25
CA ASP A 25 8.55 -9.03 -9.51
C ASP A 25 9.19 -9.40 -10.85
N TRP A 26 9.16 -8.47 -11.81
CA TRP A 26 9.84 -8.59 -13.09
C TRP A 26 11.36 -8.34 -13.01
N LEU A 27 11.89 -7.87 -11.88
CA LEU A 27 13.32 -7.69 -11.66
C LEU A 27 13.91 -8.85 -10.83
N PRO A 28 15.15 -9.29 -11.14
CA PRO A 28 15.90 -10.16 -10.24
C PRO A 28 16.09 -9.51 -8.87
N GLU A 29 16.05 -10.31 -7.80
CA GLU A 29 16.22 -9.82 -6.42
C GLU A 29 17.50 -9.02 -6.21
N ALA A 30 18.60 -9.41 -6.87
CA ALA A 30 19.87 -8.67 -6.84
C ALA A 30 19.71 -7.22 -7.31
N ASN A 31 18.89 -6.97 -8.34
CA ASN A 31 18.63 -5.63 -8.85
C ASN A 31 17.73 -4.83 -7.90
N ILE A 32 16.76 -5.47 -7.26
CA ILE A 32 15.92 -4.87 -6.23
C ILE A 32 16.79 -4.41 -5.05
N ALA A 33 17.74 -5.25 -4.62
CA ALA A 33 18.69 -4.92 -3.55
C ALA A 33 19.56 -3.71 -3.91
N ILE A 34 20.02 -3.61 -5.16
CA ILE A 34 20.74 -2.42 -5.66
C ILE A 34 19.85 -1.17 -5.57
N LEU A 35 18.62 -1.24 -6.08
CA LEU A 35 17.68 -0.10 -6.08
C LEU A 35 17.34 0.37 -4.65
N LEU A 36 17.19 -0.56 -3.70
CA LEU A 36 17.04 -0.24 -2.28
C LEU A 36 18.30 0.46 -1.74
N ARG A 37 19.49 -0.10 -2.03
CA ARG A 37 20.77 0.44 -1.55
C ARG A 37 21.05 1.85 -2.07
N VAL A 38 20.72 2.13 -3.33
CA VAL A 38 20.91 3.47 -3.91
C VAL A 38 19.77 4.45 -3.57
N GLY A 39 18.78 4.01 -2.79
CA GLY A 39 17.62 4.81 -2.39
C GLY A 39 16.73 5.20 -3.57
N ALA A 40 16.69 4.39 -4.63
CA ALA A 40 15.78 4.58 -5.76
C ALA A 40 14.36 4.10 -5.42
N ILE A 41 14.25 3.12 -4.53
CA ILE A 41 12.99 2.58 -4.01
C ILE A 41 13.05 2.39 -2.50
N ALA A 42 11.90 2.29 -1.85
CA ALA A 42 11.76 1.85 -0.47
C ALA A 42 10.70 0.77 -0.37
N ARG A 43 10.96 -0.27 0.43
CA ARG A 43 9.93 -1.26 0.75
C ARG A 43 8.83 -0.58 1.57
N VAL A 44 7.59 -0.80 1.19
CA VAL A 44 6.44 -0.36 1.97
C VAL A 44 6.04 -1.51 2.87
N SER A 45 5.94 -1.23 4.16
CA SER A 45 5.37 -2.14 5.15
C SER A 45 4.27 -1.35 5.87
N PRO A 46 3.03 -1.42 5.38
CA PRO A 46 1.93 -0.72 6.02
C PRO A 46 1.68 -1.35 7.41
N PRO A 47 1.25 -0.53 8.39
CA PRO A 47 0.84 -1.08 9.69
C PRO A 47 -0.39 -1.98 9.51
N ALA A 48 -0.67 -2.77 10.54
CA ALA A 48 -1.91 -3.53 10.65
C ALA A 48 -3.13 -2.59 10.54
N LEU A 49 -4.23 -3.09 9.98
CA LEU A 49 -5.44 -2.31 9.71
C LEU A 49 -6.06 -1.78 11.01
N ASP A 50 -6.03 -2.57 12.08
CA ASP A 50 -6.55 -2.20 13.42
C ASP A 50 -5.75 -1.08 14.09
N ALA A 51 -4.49 -0.89 13.70
CA ALA A 51 -3.63 0.19 14.18
C ALA A 51 -3.84 1.51 13.41
N LEU A 52 -4.67 1.53 12.36
CA LEU A 52 -4.97 2.72 11.59
C LEU A 52 -6.21 3.43 12.18
N PRO A 53 -6.12 4.75 12.47
CA PRO A 53 -7.27 5.48 13.01
C PRO A 53 -8.46 5.47 12.05
N GLY A 54 -9.63 5.02 12.52
CA GLY A 54 -10.86 4.96 11.74
C GLY A 54 -10.98 3.71 10.84
N TRP A 55 -10.09 2.74 11.00
CA TRP A 55 -10.07 1.48 10.25
C TRP A 55 -10.49 0.27 11.09
N GLU A 56 -10.87 0.47 12.35
CA GLU A 56 -11.16 -0.59 13.31
C GLU A 56 -12.28 -1.51 12.79
N MET A 57 -13.35 -0.92 12.24
CA MET A 57 -14.46 -1.67 11.66
C MET A 57 -14.04 -2.42 10.38
N VAL A 58 -13.20 -1.81 9.54
CA VAL A 58 -12.68 -2.45 8.31
C VAL A 58 -11.79 -3.64 8.67
N ALA A 59 -10.94 -3.49 9.68
CA ALA A 59 -10.09 -4.57 10.17
C ALA A 59 -10.91 -5.76 10.66
N VAL A 60 -12.00 -5.51 11.41
CA VAL A 60 -12.92 -6.56 11.88
C VAL A 60 -13.62 -7.26 10.72
N LEU A 61 -14.11 -6.51 9.74
CA LEU A 61 -14.80 -7.05 8.57
C LEU A 61 -13.87 -7.93 7.72
N LEU A 62 -12.61 -7.55 7.59
CA LEU A 62 -11.67 -8.22 6.70
C LEU A 62 -10.83 -9.32 7.40
N ALA A 63 -10.83 -9.37 8.74
CA ALA A 63 -10.15 -10.40 9.50
C ALA A 63 -10.53 -11.85 9.11
N PRO A 64 -11.81 -12.19 8.81
CA PRO A 64 -12.19 -13.52 8.33
C PRO A 64 -11.53 -13.94 7.01
N LEU A 65 -11.11 -12.97 6.18
CA LEU A 65 -10.36 -13.23 4.95
C LEU A 65 -8.85 -13.38 5.18
N GLY A 66 -8.39 -13.26 6.44
CA GLY A 66 -6.98 -13.21 6.78
C GLY A 66 -6.29 -11.92 6.34
N ILE A 67 -7.05 -10.87 6.04
CA ILE A 67 -6.52 -9.56 5.65
C ILE A 67 -6.37 -8.72 6.92
N THR A 68 -5.12 -8.54 7.33
CA THR A 68 -4.73 -7.94 8.60
C THR A 68 -3.93 -6.65 8.44
N ASP A 69 -3.36 -6.40 7.25
CA ASP A 69 -2.57 -5.21 6.97
C ASP A 69 -2.94 -4.55 5.62
N GLY A 70 -2.39 -3.34 5.42
CA GLY A 70 -2.64 -2.55 4.22
C GLY A 70 -2.06 -3.13 2.92
N GLU A 71 -1.05 -4.00 2.99
CA GLU A 71 -0.48 -4.66 1.82
C GLU A 71 -1.51 -5.68 1.33
N GLN A 72 -1.95 -6.55 2.24
CA GLN A 72 -2.96 -7.58 1.98
C GLN A 72 -4.27 -6.98 1.45
N LEU A 73 -4.73 -5.84 1.98
CA LEU A 73 -5.92 -5.16 1.48
C LEU A 73 -5.79 -4.71 0.01
N VAL A 74 -4.65 -4.14 -0.35
CA VAL A 74 -4.41 -3.66 -1.71
C VAL A 74 -4.15 -4.82 -2.68
N GLU A 75 -3.62 -5.94 -2.18
CA GLU A 75 -3.41 -7.15 -3.00
C GLU A 75 -4.68 -8.02 -3.14
N ALA A 76 -5.65 -7.87 -2.24
CA ALA A 76 -6.85 -8.70 -2.23
C ALA A 76 -7.71 -8.51 -3.50
N VAL A 77 -8.21 -9.63 -4.01
CA VAL A 77 -9.12 -9.65 -5.17
C VAL A 77 -10.43 -8.96 -4.78
N PHE A 78 -10.84 -7.98 -5.59
CA PHE A 78 -12.01 -7.17 -5.34
C PHE A 78 -13.27 -8.00 -5.05
N ASP A 79 -13.53 -9.02 -5.85
CA ASP A 79 -14.72 -9.88 -5.72
C ASP A 79 -14.79 -10.57 -4.34
N ARG A 80 -13.64 -11.00 -3.80
CA ARG A 80 -13.58 -11.60 -2.45
C ARG A 80 -13.83 -10.59 -1.34
N LEU A 81 -13.40 -9.34 -1.53
CA LEU A 81 -13.69 -8.27 -0.58
C LEU A 81 -15.17 -7.91 -0.63
N ALA A 82 -15.77 -7.86 -1.82
CA ALA A 82 -17.18 -7.58 -2.04
C ALA A 82 -18.09 -8.63 -1.37
N GLU A 83 -17.77 -9.91 -1.50
CA GLU A 83 -18.51 -11.02 -0.85
C GLU A 83 -18.56 -10.88 0.67
N VAL A 84 -17.49 -10.37 1.29
CA VAL A 84 -17.42 -10.24 2.77
C VAL A 84 -18.15 -9.02 3.30
N VAL A 85 -18.29 -7.98 2.48
CA VAL A 85 -19.07 -6.81 2.87
C VAL A 85 -20.57 -6.99 2.57
N GLU A 86 -20.96 -8.00 1.80
CA GLU A 86 -22.36 -8.30 1.50
C GLU A 86 -23.17 -8.50 2.81
N GLY A 87 -24.23 -7.73 2.98
CA GLY A 87 -25.08 -7.78 4.18
C GLY A 87 -24.52 -7.05 5.43
N THR A 88 -23.35 -6.42 5.34
CA THR A 88 -22.74 -5.64 6.44
C THR A 88 -23.10 -4.16 6.40
N GLY A 89 -23.76 -3.72 5.32
CA GLY A 89 -24.10 -2.31 5.05
C GLY A 89 -23.00 -1.54 4.30
N ALA A 90 -21.83 -2.14 4.09
CA ALA A 90 -20.81 -1.64 3.16
C ALA A 90 -21.03 -2.25 1.76
N ASP A 91 -20.66 -1.49 0.72
CA ASP A 91 -20.84 -1.89 -0.67
C ASP A 91 -19.52 -1.92 -1.48
N GLU A 92 -19.64 -2.23 -2.77
CA GLU A 92 -18.52 -2.20 -3.72
C GLU A 92 -17.77 -0.86 -3.75
N MET A 93 -18.48 0.26 -3.59
CA MET A 93 -17.84 1.58 -3.55
C MET A 93 -17.03 1.77 -2.29
N ASP A 94 -17.49 1.29 -1.13
CA ASP A 94 -16.73 1.31 0.11
C ASP A 94 -15.44 0.50 -0.02
N VAL A 95 -15.48 -0.68 -0.63
CA VAL A 95 -14.30 -1.51 -0.87
C VAL A 95 -13.28 -0.78 -1.75
N ARG A 96 -13.74 -0.16 -2.85
CA ARG A 96 -12.87 0.65 -3.73
C ARG A 96 -12.30 1.84 -2.98
N ARG A 97 -13.10 2.50 -2.13
CA ARG A 97 -12.65 3.62 -1.29
C ARG A 97 -11.58 3.16 -0.33
N TRP A 98 -11.75 2.04 0.38
CA TRP A 98 -10.74 1.50 1.29
C TRP A 98 -9.43 1.20 0.55
N GLN A 99 -9.47 0.50 -0.59
CA GLN A 99 -8.25 0.25 -1.36
C GLN A 99 -7.57 1.57 -1.82
N GLY A 100 -8.36 2.55 -2.26
CA GLY A 100 -7.87 3.88 -2.63
C GLY A 100 -7.24 4.65 -1.47
N ASP A 101 -7.90 4.68 -0.31
CA ASP A 101 -7.42 5.34 0.91
C ASP A 101 -6.15 4.67 1.41
N MET A 102 -6.06 3.34 1.35
CA MET A 102 -4.86 2.61 1.73
C MET A 102 -3.68 2.92 0.79
N ILE A 103 -3.92 2.96 -0.52
CA ILE A 103 -2.92 3.40 -1.51
C ILE A 103 -2.49 4.83 -1.21
N ALA A 104 -3.44 5.72 -0.91
CA ALA A 104 -3.15 7.12 -0.57
C ALA A 104 -2.34 7.24 0.73
N LEU A 105 -2.65 6.45 1.76
CA LEU A 105 -1.88 6.39 3.02
C LEU A 105 -0.45 5.90 2.78
N MET A 106 -0.28 4.84 1.99
CA MET A 106 1.03 4.30 1.63
C MET A 106 1.86 5.28 0.78
N ARG A 107 1.21 6.07 -0.08
CA ARG A 107 1.84 7.17 -0.84
C ARG A 107 2.09 8.42 0.03
N GLY A 108 1.21 8.72 0.97
CA GLY A 108 1.16 9.97 1.73
C GLY A 108 2.02 9.99 3.00
N LYS A 109 2.34 8.83 3.59
CA LYS A 109 3.09 8.74 4.87
C LYS A 109 4.55 9.24 4.87
N GLN A 110 5.01 9.95 3.82
CA GLN A 110 6.31 10.64 3.81
C GLN A 110 6.23 12.17 3.77
N ASN A 111 5.05 12.80 3.80
CA ASN A 111 4.97 14.25 4.05
C ASN A 111 4.98 14.62 5.56
N LYS A 112 5.53 13.74 6.41
CA LYS A 112 6.06 14.12 7.73
C LYS A 112 7.58 13.87 7.76
N GLY A 113 8.28 14.34 6.73
CA GLY A 113 9.66 14.75 6.91
C GLY A 113 9.66 15.98 7.81
N CYS A 114 10.29 15.86 8.97
CA CYS A 114 10.55 16.92 9.93
C CYS A 114 10.79 18.28 9.25
N GLY A 115 9.88 19.22 9.47
CA GLY A 115 10.18 20.64 9.40
C GLY A 115 11.09 21.02 10.57
N CYS A 116 12.33 20.54 10.60
CA CYS A 116 13.39 21.18 11.36
C CYS A 116 13.87 22.36 10.51
N ARG A 117 13.19 23.49 10.72
CA ARG A 117 13.62 24.81 10.27
C ARG A 117 14.99 25.09 10.91
N PRO A 118 16.09 25.31 10.16
CA PRO A 118 17.27 25.88 10.78
C PRO A 118 16.93 27.32 11.18
N ALA A 119 17.22 27.64 12.43
CA ALA A 119 17.23 29.00 12.97
C ALA A 119 18.33 29.84 12.31
#